data_AF-A0A929YHC3-F1
#
_entry.id   AF-A0A929YHC3-F1
#
_cell.length_a   1.000
_cell.length_b   1.000
_cell.length_c   1.000
_cell.angle_alpha   90.00
_cell.angle_beta   90.00
_cell.angle_gamma   90.00
#
_symmetry.space_group_name_H-M   'P 1'
#
loop_
_entity.id
_entity.type
_entity.pdbx_description
1 polymer ?
#
loop_
_entity_poly.entity_id
_entity_poly.type
_entity_poly.pdbx_seq_one_letter_code
_entity_poly.pdbx_strand_id
1 'polypeptide(L)'
;MKKSLQIGYLITIFLIFFVPGLLFVSGKGKSASDTEENRTLSAMPKLEASTYRVFPTQFEDYFNDHLPLKDQLVFANSYLDYRFFHSSSSDQVVVGKNGWLFYTGTQQGDEAQLKDYLGENLYTEEELQTL
;
A
#
# COMPACT_ATOMS: atom_id res chain seq x y z
N MET A 1 31.05 -10.27 21.90
CA MET A 1 30.43 -8.95 21.66
C MET A 1 30.49 -8.13 22.95
N LYS A 2 30.78 -6.83 22.92
CA LYS A 2 30.77 -5.99 24.14
C LYS A 2 29.34 -5.97 24.73
N LYS A 3 29.20 -6.08 26.06
CA LYS A 3 27.87 -6.12 26.73
C LYS A 3 26.97 -4.93 26.33
N SER A 4 27.56 -3.75 26.15
CA SER A 4 26.86 -2.56 25.67
C SER A 4 26.25 -2.72 24.27
N LEU A 5 26.92 -3.43 23.37
CA LEU A 5 26.42 -3.71 22.02
C LEU A 5 25.26 -4.70 22.04
N GLN A 6 25.30 -5.70 22.93
CA GLN A 6 24.21 -6.66 23.12
C GLN A 6 22.97 -6.00 23.69
N ILE A 7 23.13 -5.12 24.68
CA ILE A 7 22.04 -4.34 25.25
C ILE A 7 21.39 -3.45 24.18
N GLY A 8 22.20 -2.76 23.37
CA GLY A 8 21.70 -1.95 22.26
C GLY A 8 20.86 -2.76 21.26
N TYR A 9 21.35 -3.92 20.85
CA TYR A 9 20.62 -4.82 19.95
C TYR A 9 19.27 -5.28 20.51
N LEU A 10 19.23 -5.66 21.79
CA LEU A 10 17.99 -6.08 22.45
C LEU A 10 16.99 -4.93 22.57
N ILE A 11 17.45 -3.72 22.89
CA ILE A 11 16.59 -2.53 22.93
C ILE A 11 16.01 -2.25 21.55
N THR A 12 16.81 -2.32 20.49
CA THR A 12 16.32 -2.06 19.12
C THR A 12 15.23 -3.06 18.71
N ILE A 13 15.45 -4.36 18.94
CA ILE A 13 14.42 -5.38 18.65
C ILE A 13 13.17 -5.12 19.49
N PHE A 14 13.33 -4.85 20.79
CA PHE A 14 12.21 -4.56 21.67
C PHE A 14 11.39 -3.38 21.15
N LEU A 15 12.05 -2.28 20.74
CA LEU A 15 11.36 -1.12 20.20
C LEU A 15 10.61 -1.45 18.90
N ILE A 16 11.22 -2.21 17.98
CA ILE A 16 10.59 -2.58 16.70
C ILE A 16 9.30 -3.40 16.93
N PHE A 17 9.28 -4.31 17.90
CA PHE A 17 8.10 -5.14 18.16
C PHE A 17 7.04 -4.45 19.03
N PHE A 18 7.45 -3.67 20.04
CA PHE A 18 6.51 -3.13 21.03
C PHE A 18 5.97 -1.74 20.66
N VAL A 19 6.73 -0.92 19.94
CA VAL A 19 6.29 0.45 19.59
C VAL A 19 5.05 0.44 18.69
N PRO A 20 4.95 -0.37 17.62
CA PRO A 20 3.75 -0.41 16.78
C PRO A 20 2.49 -0.79 17.56
N GLY A 21 2.58 -1.78 18.45
CA GLY A 21 1.46 -2.20 19.31
C GLY A 21 1.05 -1.11 20.31
N LEU A 22 2.02 -0.40 20.89
CA LEU A 22 1.74 0.72 21.80
C LEU A 22 1.06 1.89 21.08
N LEU A 23 1.49 2.18 19.85
CA LEU A 23 0.86 3.20 19.00
C LEU A 23 -0.58 2.83 18.63
N PHE A 24 -0.84 1.54 18.38
CA PHE A 24 -2.18 1.02 18.05
C PHE A 24 -3.14 1.23 19.23
N VAL A 25 -2.75 0.80 20.43
CA VAL A 25 -3.57 0.94 21.65
C VAL A 25 -3.78 2.41 22.04
N SER A 26 -2.82 3.29 21.77
CA SER A 26 -2.91 4.70 22.14
C SER A 26 -3.97 5.49 21.35
N GLY A 27 -4.63 4.89 20.35
CA GLY A 27 -5.67 5.55 19.54
C GLY A 27 -5.18 6.77 18.75
N LYS A 28 -3.87 7.05 18.78
CA LYS A 28 -3.21 8.10 18.01
C LYS A 28 -2.93 7.66 16.57
N GLY A 29 -3.13 6.38 16.27
CA GLY A 29 -3.21 5.84 14.92
C GLY A 29 -4.51 6.20 14.22
N LYS A 30 -4.88 7.49 14.20
CA LYS A 30 -5.79 7.95 13.16
C LYS A 30 -5.05 7.69 11.85
N SER A 31 -5.43 6.62 11.18
CA SER A 31 -4.97 6.34 9.83
C SER A 31 -5.22 7.61 9.02
N ALA A 32 -4.23 8.07 8.25
CA ALA A 32 -4.38 9.32 7.50
C ALA A 32 -5.50 9.23 6.42
N SER A 33 -6.20 8.10 6.34
CA SER A 33 -7.34 7.86 5.46
C SER A 33 -8.66 8.51 5.90
N ASP A 34 -8.74 9.18 7.06
CA ASP A 34 -9.93 10.02 7.38
C ASP A 34 -10.09 11.19 6.37
N THR A 35 -9.09 11.46 5.52
CA THR A 35 -9.10 12.56 4.54
C THR A 35 -8.83 12.13 3.08
N GLU A 36 -8.19 10.99 2.82
CA GLU A 36 -7.73 10.64 1.46
C GLU A 36 -8.47 9.48 0.76
N GLU A 37 -9.10 8.55 1.49
CA GLU A 37 -9.94 7.51 0.87
C GLU A 37 -11.42 7.82 1.14
N ASN A 38 -12.23 7.86 0.08
CA ASN A 38 -13.68 8.02 0.19
C ASN A 38 -14.33 6.70 0.67
N ARG A 39 -14.02 6.28 1.89
CA ARG A 39 -14.54 5.05 2.51
C ARG A 39 -14.80 5.26 4.00
N THR A 40 -15.82 4.59 4.51
CA THR A 40 -16.13 4.59 5.95
C THR A 40 -15.26 3.57 6.68
N LEU A 41 -14.54 4.00 7.71
CA LEU A 41 -13.74 3.11 8.56
C LEU A 41 -14.61 2.11 9.32
N SER A 42 -14.12 0.88 9.44
CA SER A 42 -14.77 -0.19 10.19
C SER A 42 -14.84 0.16 11.68
N ALA A 43 -15.99 -0.03 12.32
CA ALA A 43 -16.12 0.21 13.76
C ALA A 43 -15.57 -0.96 14.58
N MET A 44 -15.16 -0.70 15.83
CA MET A 44 -14.71 -1.76 16.73
C MET A 44 -15.83 -2.78 17.00
N PRO A 45 -15.64 -4.08 16.66
CA PRO A 45 -16.70 -5.08 16.82
C PRO A 45 -16.94 -5.43 18.27
N LYS A 46 -18.17 -5.81 18.58
CA LYS A 46 -18.55 -6.32 19.91
C LYS A 46 -18.44 -7.84 19.93
N LEU A 47 -17.78 -8.37 20.96
CA LEU A 47 -17.76 -9.80 21.20
C LEU A 47 -19.05 -10.23 21.89
N GLU A 48 -19.93 -10.90 21.14
CA GLU A 48 -21.18 -11.46 21.66
C GLU A 48 -21.25 -12.97 21.42
N ALA A 49 -21.89 -13.71 22.32
CA ALA A 49 -22.02 -15.17 22.21
C ALA A 49 -22.81 -15.61 20.96
N SER A 50 -23.69 -14.75 20.45
CA SER A 50 -24.44 -14.92 19.20
C SER A 50 -23.58 -14.74 17.95
N THR A 51 -22.60 -13.84 17.99
CA THR A 51 -21.84 -13.37 16.82
C THR A 51 -20.36 -13.77 16.87
N TYR A 52 -19.97 -14.62 17.82
CA TYR A 52 -18.58 -15.02 18.07
C TYR A 52 -17.84 -15.55 16.83
N ARG A 53 -18.56 -16.17 15.89
CA ARG A 53 -17.99 -16.72 14.64
C ARG A 53 -17.55 -15.65 13.65
N VAL A 54 -18.21 -14.49 13.66
CA VAL A 54 -17.96 -13.39 12.70
C VAL A 54 -17.03 -12.33 13.30
N PHE A 55 -16.89 -12.33 14.63
CA PHE A 55 -16.01 -11.42 15.35
C PHE A 55 -14.56 -11.38 14.81
N PRO A 56 -13.89 -12.51 14.50
CA PRO A 56 -12.51 -12.47 14.00
C PRO A 56 -12.37 -11.67 12.70
N THR A 57 -13.28 -11.88 11.75
CA THR A 57 -13.28 -11.16 10.47
C THR A 57 -13.53 -9.67 10.67
N GLN A 58 -14.53 -9.30 11.48
CA GLN A 58 -14.81 -7.88 11.75
C GLN A 58 -13.68 -7.20 12.51
N PHE A 59 -12.97 -7.93 13.37
CA PHE A 59 -11.83 -7.41 14.10
C PHE A 59 -10.63 -7.21 13.19
N GLU A 60 -10.41 -8.13 12.23
CA GLU A 60 -9.39 -7.99 11.21
C GLU A 60 -9.64 -6.75 10.33
N ASP A 61 -10.89 -6.52 9.91
CA ASP A 61 -11.28 -5.31 9.16
C ASP A 61 -10.98 -4.04 9.98
N TYR A 62 -11.42 -4.00 11.24
CA TYR A 62 -11.11 -2.90 12.16
C TYR A 62 -9.60 -2.69 12.33
N PHE A 63 -8.85 -3.77 12.56
CA PHE A 63 -7.40 -3.72 12.78
C PHE A 63 -6.68 -3.18 11.55
N ASN A 64 -7.06 -3.62 10.34
CA ASN A 64 -6.47 -3.19 9.08
C ASN A 64 -6.75 -1.71 8.76
N ASP A 65 -7.90 -1.20 9.20
CA ASP A 65 -8.29 0.21 9.07
C ASP A 65 -7.58 1.13 10.07
N HIS A 66 -7.24 0.63 11.25
CA HIS A 66 -6.70 1.43 12.37
C HIS A 66 -5.21 1.18 12.64
N LEU A 67 -4.51 0.46 11.76
CA LEU A 67 -3.09 0.17 11.93
C LEU A 67 -2.26 1.47 11.83
N PRO A 68 -1.58 1.91 12.91
CA PRO A 68 -0.77 3.12 12.87
C PRO A 68 0.42 2.95 11.94
N LEU A 69 0.86 4.05 11.33
CA LEU A 69 2.04 4.12 10.46
C LEU A 69 1.94 3.30 9.16
N LYS A 70 0.79 2.69 8.84
CA LYS A 70 0.60 1.90 7.62
C LYS A 70 1.07 2.66 6.38
N ASP A 71 0.58 3.87 6.18
CA ASP A 71 0.92 4.70 5.01
C ASP A 71 2.41 5.05 4.97
N GLN A 72 3.02 5.30 6.14
CA GLN A 72 4.44 5.60 6.25
C GLN A 72 5.31 4.38 5.93
N LEU A 73 4.88 3.19 6.34
CA LEU A 73 5.55 1.93 6.03
C LEU A 73 5.42 1.58 4.55
N VAL A 74 4.23 1.77 3.97
CA VAL A 74 3.99 1.59 2.53
C VAL A 74 4.88 2.56 1.74
N PHE A 75 4.88 3.85 2.10
CA PHE A 75 5.74 4.84 1.48
C PHE A 75 7.22 4.50 1.62
N ALA A 76 7.67 4.11 2.82
CA ALA A 76 9.06 3.72 3.04
C ALA A 76 9.45 2.52 2.17
N ASN A 77 8.58 1.50 2.08
CA ASN A 77 8.81 0.37 1.19
C ASN A 77 8.94 0.82 -0.27
N SER A 78 7.98 1.61 -0.75
CA SER A 78 8.00 2.14 -2.12
C SER A 78 9.22 2.99 -2.41
N TYR A 79 9.64 3.81 -1.45
CA TYR A 79 10.82 4.66 -1.58
C TYR A 79 12.12 3.84 -1.63
N LEU A 80 12.23 2.80 -0.80
CA LEU A 80 13.37 1.88 -0.83
C LEU A 80 13.42 1.14 -2.17
N ASP A 81 12.28 0.65 -2.65
CA ASP A 81 12.18 -0.03 -3.95
C ASP A 81 12.62 0.89 -5.10
N TYR A 82 12.09 2.11 -5.12
CA TYR A 82 12.48 3.12 -6.08
C TYR A 82 13.97 3.46 -5.99
N ARG A 83 14.52 3.63 -4.79
CA ARG A 83 15.90 4.12 -4.60
C ARG A 83 16.97 3.06 -4.87
N PHE A 84 16.70 1.80 -4.50
CA PHE A 84 17.67 0.71 -4.59
C PHE A 84 17.47 -0.15 -5.83
N PHE A 85 16.22 -0.44 -6.21
CA PHE A 85 15.90 -1.33 -7.31
C PHE A 85 15.44 -0.59 -8.56
N HIS A 86 15.21 0.74 -8.51
CA HIS A 86 14.64 1.54 -9.59
C HIS A 86 13.32 0.96 -10.13
N SER A 87 12.60 0.22 -9.27
CA SER A 87 11.31 -0.36 -9.56
C SER A 87 10.20 0.53 -9.01
N SER A 88 9.07 0.56 -9.71
CA SER A 88 7.85 1.10 -9.15
C SER A 88 7.21 0.06 -8.21
N SER A 89 6.46 0.53 -7.21
CA SER A 89 5.62 -0.34 -6.38
C SER A 89 4.34 -0.80 -7.07
N SER A 90 4.06 -0.28 -8.27
CA SER A 90 2.97 -0.73 -9.13
C SER A 90 3.55 -1.35 -10.39
N ASP A 91 3.09 -2.56 -10.72
CA ASP A 91 3.42 -3.26 -11.97
C ASP A 91 2.95 -2.49 -13.22
N GLN A 92 2.09 -1.50 -13.03
CA GLN A 92 1.55 -0.63 -14.07
C GLN A 92 2.30 0.70 -14.20
N VAL A 93 3.49 0.85 -13.62
CA VAL A 93 4.28 2.08 -13.71
C VAL A 93 5.74 1.77 -13.97
N VAL A 94 6.31 2.38 -15.00
CA VAL A 94 7.73 2.28 -15.35
C VAL A 94 8.47 3.55 -14.93
N VAL A 95 9.63 3.37 -14.30
CA VAL A 95 10.52 4.48 -13.91
C VAL A 95 11.41 4.85 -15.10
N GLY A 96 11.21 6.05 -15.65
CA GLY A 96 12.02 6.64 -16.70
C GLY A 96 13.19 7.49 -16.20
N LYS A 97 13.85 8.20 -17.12
CA LYS A 97 15.02 9.04 -16.82
C LYS A 97 14.65 10.16 -15.84
N ASN A 98 15.59 10.57 -14.99
CA ASN A 98 15.42 11.65 -14.01
C ASN A 98 14.23 11.47 -13.04
N GLY A 99 13.79 10.23 -12.81
CA GLY A 99 12.71 9.92 -11.86
C GLY A 99 11.30 10.17 -12.38
N TRP A 100 11.13 10.34 -13.69
CA TRP A 100 9.81 10.40 -14.30
C TRP A 100 9.11 9.06 -14.20
N LEU A 101 7.85 9.05 -13.78
CA LEU A 101 7.03 7.84 -13.69
C LEU A 101 6.06 7.80 -14.88
N PHE A 102 6.06 6.70 -15.62
CA PHE A 102 5.19 6.49 -16.78
C PHE A 102 4.20 5.38 -16.47
N TYR A 103 2.90 5.68 -16.54
CA TYR A 103 1.87 4.67 -16.37
C TYR A 103 1.80 3.78 -17.62
N THR A 104 1.86 2.47 -17.40
CA THR A 104 1.83 1.42 -18.43
C THR A 104 0.67 0.45 -18.23
N GLY A 105 -0.23 0.75 -17.29
CA GLY A 105 -1.44 -0.04 -17.11
C GLY A 105 -2.31 0.02 -18.35
N THR A 106 -2.71 -1.15 -18.84
CA THR A 106 -3.80 -1.27 -19.80
C THR A 106 -5.09 -1.20 -18.99
N GLN A 107 -5.85 -0.11 -19.07
CA GLN A 107 -7.20 -0.14 -18.52
C GLN A 107 -8.00 -1.20 -19.29
N GLN A 108 -8.97 -1.81 -18.61
CA GLN A 108 -9.83 -2.83 -19.19
C GLN A 108 -10.73 -2.16 -20.25
N GLY A 109 -10.26 -2.16 -21.50
CA GLY A 109 -10.84 -1.43 -22.63
C GLY A 109 -9.78 -0.58 -23.32
N ASP A 110 -9.02 -1.20 -24.24
CA ASP A 110 -8.22 -0.65 -25.36
C ASP A 110 -7.29 0.56 -25.18
N GLU A 111 -7.25 1.22 -24.03
CA GLU A 111 -6.41 2.37 -23.76
C GLU A 111 -5.10 1.93 -23.12
N ALA A 112 -4.19 1.49 -23.97
CA ALA A 112 -2.79 1.33 -23.60
C ALA A 112 -2.07 2.66 -23.88
N GLN A 113 -2.08 3.56 -22.89
CA GLN A 113 -1.53 4.93 -23.00
C GLN A 113 -0.09 4.97 -23.54
N LEU A 114 0.72 3.96 -23.19
CA LEU A 114 2.06 3.81 -23.73
C LEU A 114 2.05 3.44 -25.23
N LYS A 115 1.14 2.58 -25.67
CA LYS A 115 0.97 2.23 -27.09
C LYS A 115 0.46 3.42 -27.90
N ASP A 116 -0.41 4.25 -27.33
CA ASP A 116 -0.86 5.48 -28.00
C ASP A 116 0.31 6.44 -28.20
N TYR A 117 1.17 6.62 -27.18
CA TYR A 117 2.39 7.42 -27.29
C TYR A 117 3.39 6.86 -28.31
N LEU A 118 3.50 5.53 -28.41
CA LEU A 118 4.39 4.85 -29.35
C LEU A 118 3.80 4.70 -30.76
N GLY A 119 2.50 5.00 -30.95
CA GLY A 119 1.80 4.78 -32.21
C GLY A 119 1.60 3.30 -32.56
N GLU A 120 1.56 2.43 -31.56
CA GLU A 120 1.36 0.98 -31.72
C GLU A 120 -0.12 0.55 -31.66
N ASN A 121 -1.03 1.50 -31.39
CA ASN A 121 -2.47 1.29 -31.29
C ASN A 121 -3.21 1.83 -32.53
N LEU A 122 -2.74 1.46 -33.73
CA LEU A 122 -3.34 1.86 -35.00
C LEU A 122 -4.43 0.87 -35.40
N TYR A 123 -5.54 1.38 -35.94
CA TYR A 123 -6.55 0.54 -36.56
C TYR A 123 -5.97 -0.27 -37.72
N THR A 124 -6.37 -1.54 -37.78
CA THR A 124 -6.14 -2.39 -38.95
C THR A 124 -6.98 -1.91 -40.13
N GLU A 125 -6.58 -2.30 -41.34
CA GLU A 125 -7.29 -1.92 -42.58
C GLU A 125 -8.76 -2.37 -42.57
N GLU A 126 -9.05 -3.50 -41.92
CA GLU A 126 -10.40 -4.05 -41.76
C GLU A 126 -11.25 -3.19 -40.81
N GLU A 127 -10.67 -2.71 -39.71
CA GLU A 127 -11.33 -1.83 -38.75
C GLU A 127 -11.60 -0.44 -39.35
N LEU A 128 -10.67 0.10 -40.12
CA LEU A 128 -10.83 1.39 -40.84
C LEU A 128 -12.02 1.41 -41.80
N GLN A 129 -12.40 0.26 -42.36
CA GLN A 129 -13.55 0.14 -43.27
C GLN A 129 -14.90 0.07 -42.56
N THR A 130 -14.89 -0.07 -41.23
CA THR A 130 -16.11 -0.22 -40.41
C THR A 130 -16.43 0.99 -39.53
N LEU A 131 -15.59 2.04 -39.61
CA LEU A 131 -15.86 3.38 -39.07
C LEU A 131 -16.80 4.17 -39.99
#